data_AF-A0A928BDB2-F1
#
_entry.id   AF-A0A928BDB2-F1
#
_cell.length_a   1.000
_cell.length_b   1.000
_cell.length_c   1.000
_cell.angle_alpha   90.00
_cell.angle_beta   90.00
_cell.angle_gamma   90.00
#
_symmetry.space_group_name_H-M   'P 1'
#
loop_
_entity.id
_entity.type
_entity.pdbx_description
1 polymer ?
#
loop_
_entity_poly.entity_id
_entity_poly.type
_entity_poly.pdbx_seq_one_letter_code
_entity_poly.pdbx_strand_id
1 'polypeptide(L)'
;MKIPGLSFSLKRAVGISAIKQKVSKATGIPSTRQGLERKIGGSLMKAVKGKSKMCLLILVPFVLASCSANFEKMIEEGRYNDAEKILKKMKGIEKYDCAEMLIDEYIDLEEYEKAVNVYEKCTPEHCSNDQLDYPSLYCHGAGDDYELNVTAKFRKVFMETGEYDKVWQYSMWDSSHDNGYNAEAYYQYMNDVILYLCSIGNKAEANRFLNHYVYWFDVKIDNDSYYSTEKPQFLCDVARGKLQRIINTY
;
A
#
# COMPACT_ATOMS: atom_id res chain seq x y z
N MET A 1 22.30 -18.94 -24.23
CA MET A 1 21.30 -20.00 -24.55
C MET A 1 20.22 -19.94 -23.46
N LYS A 2 19.05 -19.35 -23.74
CA LYS A 2 17.91 -19.34 -22.79
C LYS A 2 17.22 -20.69 -22.92
N ILE A 3 17.23 -21.51 -21.87
CA ILE A 3 16.53 -22.80 -21.84
C ILE A 3 15.02 -22.50 -21.77
N PRO A 4 14.22 -22.84 -22.79
CA PRO A 4 12.78 -22.61 -22.74
C PRO A 4 12.17 -23.54 -21.67
N GLY A 5 11.54 -22.95 -20.65
CA GLY A 5 10.85 -23.70 -19.58
C GLY A 5 11.34 -23.42 -18.14
N LEU A 6 12.36 -22.59 -17.97
CA LEU A 6 12.87 -22.17 -16.66
C LEU A 6 12.71 -20.65 -16.48
N SER A 7 11.47 -20.19 -16.30
CA SER A 7 11.22 -18.91 -15.64
C SER A 7 11.35 -19.14 -14.13
N PHE A 8 12.49 -18.72 -13.57
CA PHE A 8 12.67 -18.67 -12.13
C PHE A 8 11.74 -17.59 -11.59
N SER A 9 10.58 -18.00 -11.09
CA SER A 9 9.71 -17.14 -10.29
C SER A 9 10.25 -17.13 -8.87
N LEU A 10 10.54 -15.94 -8.32
CA LEU A 10 10.90 -15.79 -6.90
C LEU A 10 9.87 -16.49 -6.01
N LYS A 11 8.57 -16.37 -6.32
CA LYS A 11 7.44 -17.03 -5.61
C LYS A 11 7.58 -18.56 -5.51
N ARG A 12 8.29 -19.20 -6.46
CA ARG A 12 8.63 -20.64 -6.44
C ARG A 12 9.88 -20.92 -5.59
N ALA A 13 10.84 -20.00 -5.56
CA ALA A 13 12.06 -20.08 -4.75
C ALA A 13 11.79 -19.86 -3.25
N VAL A 14 10.89 -18.94 -2.88
CA VAL A 14 10.46 -18.70 -1.48
C VAL A 14 9.46 -19.75 -0.95
N GLY A 15 9.10 -20.75 -1.75
CA GLY A 15 8.27 -21.87 -1.28
C GLY A 15 6.78 -21.56 -1.09
N ILE A 16 6.32 -20.34 -1.36
CA ILE A 16 4.90 -19.95 -1.30
C ILE A 16 4.05 -20.84 -2.21
N SER A 17 4.55 -21.18 -3.40
CA SER A 17 3.89 -22.13 -4.30
C SER A 17 3.74 -23.52 -3.68
N ALA A 18 4.73 -23.99 -2.92
CA ALA A 18 4.70 -25.29 -2.26
C ALA A 18 3.70 -25.31 -1.09
N ILE A 19 3.58 -24.21 -0.34
CA ILE A 19 2.61 -24.05 0.74
C ILE A 19 1.18 -24.05 0.18
N LYS A 20 0.90 -23.23 -0.86
CA LYS A 20 -0.41 -23.21 -1.54
C LYS A 20 -0.78 -24.61 -2.06
N GLN A 21 0.18 -25.34 -2.63
CA GLN A 21 -0.04 -26.69 -3.13
C GLN A 21 -0.28 -27.73 -2.01
N LYS A 22 0.41 -27.62 -0.86
CA LYS A 22 0.18 -28.49 0.31
C LYS A 22 -1.20 -28.24 0.92
N VAL A 23 -1.61 -26.99 1.09
CA VAL A 23 -2.96 -26.62 1.56
C VAL A 23 -4.02 -27.11 0.59
N SER A 24 -3.79 -26.98 -0.71
CA SER A 24 -4.71 -27.46 -1.74
C SER A 24 -4.87 -29.00 -1.75
N LYS A 25 -3.77 -29.75 -1.53
CA LYS A 25 -3.81 -31.21 -1.41
C LYS A 25 -4.48 -31.67 -0.12
N ALA A 26 -4.27 -30.97 1.00
CA ALA A 26 -4.83 -31.33 2.30
C ALA A 26 -6.34 -31.04 2.40
N THR A 27 -6.77 -29.88 1.89
CA THR A 27 -8.19 -29.45 1.92
C THR A 27 -8.98 -29.94 0.70
N GLY A 28 -8.30 -30.37 -0.36
CA GLY A 28 -8.91 -30.67 -1.66
C GLY A 28 -9.45 -29.43 -2.38
N ILE A 29 -9.29 -28.23 -1.83
CA ILE A 29 -9.76 -26.97 -2.41
C ILE A 29 -8.65 -26.45 -3.32
N PRO A 30 -8.90 -26.25 -4.63
CA PRO A 30 -7.90 -25.71 -5.54
C PRO A 30 -7.45 -24.33 -5.07
N SER A 31 -6.15 -24.14 -4.85
CA SER A 31 -5.58 -22.85 -4.45
C SER A 31 -5.27 -21.93 -5.63
N THR A 32 -5.70 -22.31 -6.84
CA THR A 32 -5.54 -21.55 -8.07
C THR A 32 -6.91 -21.27 -8.65
N ARG A 33 -7.11 -20.06 -9.19
CA ARG A 33 -8.38 -19.61 -9.77
C ARG A 33 -8.87 -20.57 -10.86
N GLN A 34 -7.99 -20.98 -11.79
CA GLN A 34 -8.28 -21.99 -12.81
C GLN A 34 -8.67 -23.37 -12.24
N GLY A 35 -8.04 -23.79 -11.14
CA GLY A 35 -8.39 -25.04 -10.46
C GLY A 35 -9.78 -24.96 -9.83
N LEU A 36 -10.10 -23.81 -9.24
CA LEU A 36 -11.41 -23.52 -8.64
C LEU A 36 -12.49 -23.52 -9.73
N GLU A 37 -12.22 -22.83 -10.84
CA GLU A 37 -13.07 -22.77 -12.04
C GLU A 37 -13.31 -24.16 -12.65
N ARG A 38 -12.30 -25.03 -12.73
CA ARG A 38 -12.48 -26.42 -13.19
C ARG A 38 -13.32 -27.25 -12.23
N LYS A 39 -13.17 -27.08 -10.92
CA LYS A 39 -13.91 -27.84 -9.91
C LYS A 39 -15.36 -27.39 -9.81
N ILE A 40 -15.59 -26.08 -9.90
CA ILE A 40 -16.92 -25.47 -9.98
C ILE A 40 -17.57 -25.81 -11.31
N GLY A 41 -16.89 -25.63 -12.44
CA GLY A 41 -17.38 -25.96 -13.79
C GLY A 41 -17.68 -27.45 -13.97
N GLY A 42 -16.85 -28.34 -13.42
CA GLY A 42 -17.11 -29.78 -13.40
C GLY A 42 -18.31 -30.16 -12.53
N SER A 43 -18.50 -29.47 -11.40
CA SER A 43 -19.69 -29.63 -10.54
C SER A 43 -20.95 -29.08 -11.21
N LEU A 44 -20.82 -27.97 -11.95
CA LEU A 44 -21.89 -27.35 -12.74
C LEU A 44 -22.30 -28.25 -13.90
N MET A 45 -21.36 -28.85 -14.63
CA MET A 45 -21.67 -29.82 -15.70
C MET A 45 -22.35 -31.09 -15.17
N LYS A 46 -21.98 -31.56 -13.98
CA LYS A 46 -22.65 -32.68 -13.31
C LYS A 46 -24.07 -32.29 -12.86
N ALA A 47 -24.25 -31.08 -12.35
CA ALA A 47 -25.56 -30.54 -11.95
C ALA A 47 -26.49 -30.32 -13.16
N VAL A 48 -25.95 -29.86 -14.31
CA VAL A 48 -26.72 -29.65 -15.55
C VAL A 48 -27.22 -30.96 -16.18
N LYS A 49 -26.54 -32.10 -15.94
CA LYS A 49 -27.05 -33.42 -16.33
C LYS A 49 -28.11 -33.97 -15.36
N GLY A 50 -28.26 -33.39 -14.17
CA GLY A 50 -29.29 -33.75 -13.20
C GLY A 50 -30.53 -32.87 -13.36
N LYS A 51 -31.60 -33.43 -13.93
CA LYS A 51 -32.92 -32.78 -14.00
C LYS A 51 -33.39 -32.37 -12.60
N SER A 52 -33.34 -31.08 -12.28
CA SER A 52 -34.13 -30.48 -11.19
C SER A 52 -34.29 -28.99 -11.47
N LYS A 53 -35.54 -28.60 -11.71
CA LYS A 53 -35.97 -27.22 -11.93
C LYS A 53 -35.82 -26.40 -10.65
N MET A 54 -35.74 -25.08 -10.84
CA MET A 54 -35.94 -24.01 -9.85
C MET A 54 -34.69 -23.61 -9.02
N CYS A 55 -34.23 -22.37 -9.25
CA CYS A 55 -33.32 -21.50 -8.48
C CYS A 55 -31.97 -21.09 -9.10
N LEU A 56 -31.46 -21.75 -10.14
CA LEU A 56 -30.09 -21.45 -10.62
C LEU A 56 -30.00 -20.44 -11.79
N LEU A 57 -30.96 -19.52 -11.91
CA LEU A 57 -30.94 -18.47 -12.96
C LEU A 57 -30.53 -17.08 -12.42
N ILE A 58 -30.24 -16.96 -11.12
CA ILE A 58 -29.88 -15.68 -10.48
C ILE A 58 -28.35 -15.56 -10.22
N LEU A 59 -27.57 -16.63 -10.42
CA LEU A 59 -26.13 -16.64 -10.08
C LEU A 59 -25.18 -16.92 -11.25
N VAL A 60 -25.66 -16.90 -12.50
CA VAL A 60 -24.86 -17.32 -13.67
C VAL A 60 -24.37 -16.17 -14.59
N PRO A 61 -24.90 -14.93 -14.57
CA PRO A 61 -24.23 -13.83 -15.28
C PRO A 61 -23.09 -13.14 -14.50
N PHE A 62 -22.78 -13.53 -13.25
CA PHE A 62 -21.74 -12.88 -12.44
C PHE A 62 -20.38 -13.60 -12.48
N VAL A 63 -20.17 -14.48 -13.46
CA VAL A 63 -18.82 -14.92 -13.88
C VAL A 63 -18.47 -14.24 -15.22
N LEU A 64 -18.88 -12.97 -15.35
CA LEU A 64 -18.24 -12.03 -16.25
C LEU A 64 -16.77 -11.94 -15.83
N ALA A 65 -15.84 -12.02 -16.78
CA ALA A 65 -14.45 -11.71 -16.55
C ALA A 65 -14.35 -10.27 -16.01
N SER A 66 -14.33 -10.13 -14.67
CA SER A 66 -14.13 -8.83 -14.02
C SER A 66 -12.83 -8.24 -14.54
N CYS A 67 -12.80 -6.92 -14.71
CA CYS A 67 -11.62 -6.21 -15.20
C CYS A 67 -10.37 -6.61 -14.39
N SER A 68 -10.54 -6.80 -13.08
CA SER A 68 -9.54 -7.31 -12.14
C SER A 68 -8.92 -8.66 -12.54
N ALA A 69 -9.70 -9.62 -13.04
CA ALA A 69 -9.23 -10.95 -13.39
C ALA A 69 -8.31 -10.94 -14.62
N ASN A 70 -8.65 -10.10 -15.60
CA ASN A 70 -7.80 -9.88 -16.76
C ASN A 70 -6.53 -9.10 -16.38
N PHE A 71 -6.64 -8.18 -15.41
CA PHE A 71 -5.52 -7.41 -14.89
C PHE A 71 -4.51 -8.28 -14.13
N GLU A 72 -4.99 -9.11 -13.22
CA GLU A 72 -4.19 -10.10 -12.47
C GLU A 72 -3.39 -10.99 -13.42
N LYS A 73 -4.02 -11.51 -14.48
CA LYS A 73 -3.35 -12.31 -15.50
C LYS A 73 -2.23 -11.55 -16.21
N MET A 74 -2.40 -10.26 -16.50
CA MET A 74 -1.34 -9.45 -17.12
C MET A 74 -0.13 -9.29 -16.19
N ILE A 75 -0.38 -9.10 -14.89
CA ILE A 75 0.68 -9.06 -13.87
C ILE A 75 1.41 -10.41 -13.82
N GLU A 76 0.67 -11.53 -13.76
CA GLU A 76 1.26 -12.88 -13.75
C GLU A 76 2.10 -13.19 -15.01
N GLU A 77 1.71 -12.65 -16.16
CA GLU A 77 2.43 -12.76 -17.43
C GLU A 77 3.64 -11.79 -17.53
N GLY A 78 3.84 -10.91 -16.55
CA GLY A 78 4.91 -9.90 -16.55
C GLY A 78 4.67 -8.75 -17.53
N ARG A 79 3.42 -8.51 -17.92
CA ARG A 79 3.03 -7.50 -18.92
C ARG A 79 2.75 -6.14 -18.27
N TYR A 80 3.67 -5.65 -17.44
CA TYR A 80 3.46 -4.47 -16.59
C TYR A 80 3.19 -3.18 -17.39
N ASN A 81 3.91 -2.96 -18.50
CA ASN A 81 3.66 -1.82 -19.38
C ASN A 81 2.25 -1.81 -20.00
N ASP A 82 1.68 -2.98 -20.25
CA ASP A 82 0.31 -3.09 -20.75
C ASP A 82 -0.69 -2.82 -19.62
N ALA A 83 -0.40 -3.32 -18.42
CA ALA A 83 -1.18 -3.06 -17.21
C ALA A 83 -1.27 -1.56 -16.91
N GLU A 84 -0.15 -0.83 -16.92
CA GLU A 84 -0.14 0.63 -16.73
C GLU A 84 -0.97 1.38 -17.79
N LYS A 85 -0.85 0.99 -19.06
CA LYS A 85 -1.63 1.60 -20.15
C LYS A 85 -3.12 1.38 -20.00
N ILE A 86 -3.53 0.20 -19.52
CA ILE A 86 -4.93 -0.10 -19.23
C ILE A 86 -5.40 0.69 -18.03
N LEU A 87 -4.62 0.70 -16.95
CA LEU A 87 -4.93 1.41 -15.71
C LEU A 87 -5.20 2.91 -15.94
N LYS A 88 -4.37 3.57 -16.77
CA LYS A 88 -4.56 4.99 -17.16
C LYS A 88 -5.89 5.27 -17.87
N LYS A 89 -6.51 4.25 -18.48
CA LYS A 89 -7.79 4.36 -19.19
C LYS A 89 -8.97 3.88 -18.35
N MET A 90 -8.71 3.17 -17.24
CA MET A 90 -9.75 2.66 -16.35
C MET A 90 -10.47 3.79 -15.63
N LYS A 91 -11.74 3.55 -15.31
CA LYS A 91 -12.61 4.43 -14.53
C LYS A 91 -13.36 3.61 -13.50
N GLY A 92 -13.83 4.28 -12.44
CA GLY A 92 -14.60 3.64 -11.38
C GLY A 92 -13.73 2.89 -10.37
N ILE A 93 -14.39 2.29 -9.39
CA ILE A 93 -13.77 1.74 -8.18
C ILE A 93 -12.75 0.63 -8.48
N GLU A 94 -13.01 -0.24 -9.46
CA GLU A 94 -12.10 -1.34 -9.84
C GLU A 94 -10.70 -0.86 -10.28
N LYS A 95 -10.55 0.42 -10.63
CA LYS A 95 -9.26 1.04 -10.95
C LYS A 95 -8.30 0.96 -9.76
N TYR A 96 -8.79 1.24 -8.56
CA TYR A 96 -7.98 1.31 -7.35
C TYR A 96 -7.49 -0.09 -6.94
N ASP A 97 -8.35 -1.10 -7.01
CA ASP A 97 -7.96 -2.51 -6.79
C ASP A 97 -6.86 -2.93 -7.78
N CYS A 98 -6.97 -2.55 -9.05
CA CYS A 98 -5.97 -2.87 -10.06
C CYS A 98 -4.66 -2.10 -9.86
N ALA A 99 -4.74 -0.84 -9.45
CA ALA A 99 -3.56 -0.04 -9.12
C ALA A 99 -2.82 -0.64 -7.93
N GLU A 100 -3.53 -1.01 -6.87
CA GLU A 100 -2.95 -1.64 -5.68
C GLU A 100 -2.25 -2.96 -6.01
N MET A 101 -2.88 -3.82 -6.83
CA MET A 101 -2.24 -5.07 -7.29
C MET A 101 -0.91 -4.83 -8.02
N LEU A 102 -0.83 -3.78 -8.85
CA LEU A 102 0.39 -3.46 -9.60
C LEU A 102 1.45 -2.82 -8.69
N ILE A 103 1.03 -1.98 -7.74
CA ILE A 103 1.90 -1.39 -6.72
C ILE A 103 2.53 -2.48 -5.87
N ASP A 104 1.74 -3.45 -5.41
CA ASP A 104 2.22 -4.58 -4.61
C ASP A 104 3.24 -5.42 -5.38
N GLU A 105 2.98 -5.72 -6.65
CA GLU A 105 3.95 -6.44 -7.48
C GLU A 105 5.24 -5.63 -7.68
N TYR A 106 5.16 -4.32 -7.90
CA TYR A 106 6.37 -3.50 -8.03
C TYR A 106 7.14 -3.37 -6.71
N ILE A 107 6.48 -3.32 -5.57
CA ILE A 107 7.13 -3.37 -4.25
C ILE A 107 7.82 -4.73 -4.04
N ASP A 108 7.14 -5.84 -4.36
CA ASP A 108 7.69 -7.21 -4.28
C ASP A 108 8.93 -7.41 -5.19
N LEU A 109 9.02 -6.64 -6.28
CA LEU A 109 10.15 -6.63 -7.20
C LEU A 109 11.24 -5.60 -6.83
N GLU A 110 11.07 -4.87 -5.72
CA GLU A 110 11.94 -3.78 -5.27
C GLU A 110 12.05 -2.61 -6.29
N GLU A 111 11.01 -2.44 -7.11
CA GLU A 111 10.92 -1.43 -8.18
C GLU A 111 10.09 -0.22 -7.71
N TYR A 112 10.51 0.39 -6.61
CA TYR A 112 9.72 1.39 -5.86
C TYR A 112 9.34 2.62 -6.67
N GLU A 113 10.21 3.11 -7.55
CA GLU A 113 9.90 4.25 -8.42
C GLU A 113 8.73 3.95 -9.37
N LYS A 114 8.59 2.69 -9.81
CA LYS A 114 7.46 2.28 -10.66
C LYS A 114 6.19 2.19 -9.83
N ALA A 115 6.27 1.67 -8.61
CA ALA A 115 5.15 1.67 -7.67
C ALA A 115 4.63 3.09 -7.43
N VAL A 116 5.53 4.05 -7.13
CA VAL A 116 5.20 5.47 -7.01
C VAL A 116 4.60 6.04 -8.30
N ASN A 117 5.13 5.67 -9.47
CA ASN A 117 4.57 6.10 -10.76
C ASN A 117 3.12 5.65 -10.96
N VAL A 118 2.79 4.42 -10.54
CA VAL A 118 1.41 3.91 -10.60
C VAL A 118 0.52 4.79 -9.73
N TYR A 119 0.92 5.03 -8.49
CA TYR A 119 0.19 5.87 -7.56
C TYR A 119 -0.01 7.31 -8.09
N GLU A 120 1.08 8.03 -8.36
CA GLU A 120 1.02 9.46 -8.68
C GLU A 120 0.52 9.75 -10.10
N LYS A 121 0.74 8.84 -11.06
CA LYS A 121 0.49 9.11 -12.49
C LYS A 121 -0.58 8.24 -13.12
N CYS A 122 -0.83 7.04 -12.59
CA CYS A 122 -1.91 6.18 -13.12
C CYS A 122 -3.22 6.37 -12.36
N THR A 123 -3.15 6.80 -11.09
CA THR A 123 -4.32 7.15 -10.26
C THR A 123 -4.35 8.63 -9.86
N PRO A 124 -4.25 9.61 -10.79
CA PRO A 124 -4.09 11.04 -10.45
C PRO A 124 -5.32 11.69 -9.79
N GLU A 125 -6.42 10.96 -9.65
CA GLU A 125 -7.63 11.40 -8.94
C GLU A 125 -7.58 10.99 -7.45
N HIS A 126 -6.41 10.56 -6.97
CA HIS A 126 -6.15 10.22 -5.58
C HIS A 126 -6.29 11.43 -4.65
N CYS A 127 -6.70 11.20 -3.40
CA CYS A 127 -6.77 12.27 -2.40
C CYS A 127 -5.36 12.80 -2.08
N SER A 128 -5.27 14.09 -1.75
CA SER A 128 -4.04 14.67 -1.21
C SER A 128 -3.86 14.29 0.26
N ASN A 129 -2.62 14.36 0.77
CA ASN A 129 -2.30 13.95 2.14
C ASN A 129 -3.11 14.67 3.22
N ASP A 130 -3.49 15.92 2.97
CA ASP A 130 -4.31 16.74 3.87
C ASP A 130 -5.80 16.37 3.86
N GLN A 131 -6.24 15.61 2.86
CA GLN A 131 -7.60 15.10 2.77
C GLN A 131 -7.79 13.78 3.52
N LEU A 132 -6.70 13.19 4.06
CA LEU A 132 -6.73 11.94 4.81
C LEU A 132 -7.06 12.11 6.30
N ASP A 133 -6.87 13.32 6.86
CA ASP A 133 -7.07 13.63 8.28
C ASP A 133 -8.53 13.95 8.66
N TYR A 134 -9.43 14.08 7.67
CA TYR A 134 -10.83 14.40 7.91
C TYR A 134 -11.73 13.15 7.78
N PRO A 135 -12.02 12.38 8.84
CA PRO A 135 -13.07 11.36 8.85
C PRO A 135 -14.48 12.00 8.90
N SER A 136 -14.68 13.10 8.17
CA SER A 136 -15.88 13.93 8.21
C SER A 136 -16.48 14.12 6.80
N LEU A 137 -17.56 13.36 6.58
CA LEU A 137 -18.77 13.72 5.83
C LEU A 137 -18.73 13.90 4.30
N TYR A 138 -17.58 13.87 3.62
CA TYR A 138 -17.55 13.99 2.15
C TYR A 138 -16.74 12.95 1.37
N CYS A 139 -15.97 12.09 2.05
CA CYS A 139 -15.20 11.02 1.41
C CYS A 139 -15.61 9.68 2.07
N HIS A 140 -16.55 9.00 1.42
CA HIS A 140 -16.94 7.63 1.75
C HIS A 140 -16.99 6.86 0.42
N GLY A 141 -15.81 6.58 -0.13
CA GLY A 141 -15.66 5.77 -1.33
C GLY A 141 -14.42 4.87 -1.23
N ALA A 142 -14.41 3.78 -1.99
CA ALA A 142 -13.28 2.84 -2.06
C ALA A 142 -11.92 3.47 -2.44
N GLY A 143 -11.89 4.75 -2.84
CA GLY A 143 -10.64 5.50 -2.99
C GLY A 143 -9.92 5.74 -1.67
N ASP A 144 -10.65 5.91 -0.56
CA ASP A 144 -10.07 6.26 0.74
C ASP A 144 -9.25 5.09 1.33
N ASP A 145 -9.78 3.86 1.23
CA ASP A 145 -9.06 2.64 1.63
C ASP A 145 -7.80 2.44 0.78
N TYR A 146 -7.87 2.76 -0.51
CA TYR A 146 -6.73 2.67 -1.42
C TYR A 146 -5.61 3.65 -1.03
N GLU A 147 -5.93 4.92 -0.78
CA GLU A 147 -4.95 5.93 -0.35
C GLU A 147 -4.25 5.52 0.94
N LEU A 148 -5.04 5.14 1.95
CA LEU A 148 -4.52 4.73 3.26
C LEU A 148 -3.59 3.51 3.13
N ASN A 149 -4.01 2.50 2.35
CA ASN A 149 -3.22 1.29 2.15
C ASN A 149 -1.93 1.56 1.39
N VAL A 150 -1.99 2.29 0.28
CA VAL A 150 -0.82 2.55 -0.58
C VAL A 150 0.19 3.46 0.12
N THR A 151 -0.26 4.55 0.75
CA THR A 151 0.63 5.45 1.49
C THR A 151 1.29 4.73 2.67
N ALA A 152 0.56 3.86 3.39
CA ALA A 152 1.15 3.03 4.45
C ALA A 152 2.23 2.07 3.92
N LYS A 153 2.02 1.45 2.76
CA LYS A 153 3.02 0.60 2.08
C LYS A 153 4.27 1.41 1.72
N PHE A 154 4.11 2.59 1.14
CA PHE A 154 5.23 3.48 0.81
C PHE A 154 5.99 3.96 2.04
N ARG A 155 5.29 4.42 3.09
CA ARG A 155 5.97 4.80 4.35
C ARG A 155 6.81 3.64 4.89
N LYS A 156 6.27 2.42 4.88
CA LYS A 156 7.01 1.22 5.31
C LYS A 156 8.26 0.99 4.46
N VAL A 157 8.11 0.96 3.14
CA VAL A 157 9.22 0.75 2.20
C VAL A 157 10.29 1.81 2.39
N PHE A 158 9.92 3.09 2.45
CA PHE A 158 10.89 4.19 2.59
C PHE A 158 11.56 4.24 3.96
N MET A 159 10.90 3.76 5.02
CA MET A 159 11.58 3.50 6.30
C MET A 159 12.63 2.40 6.16
N GLU A 160 12.29 1.28 5.50
CA GLU A 160 13.19 0.15 5.29
C GLU A 160 14.39 0.48 4.38
N THR A 161 14.21 1.36 3.38
CA THR A 161 15.29 1.82 2.50
C THR A 161 16.09 3.00 3.05
N GLY A 162 15.66 3.60 4.16
CA GLY A 162 16.30 4.77 4.78
C GLY A 162 16.01 6.10 4.05
N GLU A 163 14.98 6.15 3.21
CA GLU A 163 14.56 7.34 2.46
C GLU A 163 13.53 8.16 3.24
N TYR A 164 13.90 8.65 4.43
CA TYR A 164 12.93 9.22 5.38
C TYR A 164 12.20 10.48 4.88
N ASP A 165 12.82 11.28 4.00
CA ASP A 165 12.14 12.40 3.34
C ASP A 165 10.87 11.95 2.61
N LYS A 166 10.92 10.78 1.98
CA LYS A 166 9.76 10.22 1.28
C LYS A 166 8.71 9.72 2.26
N VAL A 167 9.09 9.24 3.45
CA VAL A 167 8.11 8.87 4.49
C VAL A 167 7.24 10.07 4.85
N TRP A 168 7.83 11.26 5.00
CA TRP A 168 7.07 12.50 5.23
C TRP A 168 6.14 12.85 4.06
N GLN A 169 6.60 12.67 2.81
CA GLN A 169 5.80 12.92 1.60
C GLN A 169 4.57 12.03 1.48
N TYR A 170 4.55 10.86 2.11
CA TYR A 170 3.39 9.94 2.13
C TYR A 170 2.78 9.80 3.54
N SER A 171 3.04 10.77 4.43
CA SER A 171 2.37 10.88 5.73
C SER A 171 1.09 11.70 5.61
N MET A 172 0.14 11.45 6.51
CA MET A 172 -1.08 12.27 6.63
C MET A 172 -0.70 13.66 7.09
N TRP A 173 -1.27 14.69 6.47
CA TRP A 173 -1.02 16.09 6.82
C TRP A 173 -2.31 16.71 7.37
N ASP A 174 -2.18 17.73 8.21
CA ASP A 174 -3.33 18.48 8.75
C ASP A 174 -3.69 19.69 7.85
N SER A 175 -2.78 20.02 6.93
CA SER A 175 -2.81 21.16 6.02
C SER A 175 -2.13 20.80 4.70
N SER A 176 -2.69 21.27 3.58
CA SER A 176 -2.13 21.14 2.21
C SER A 176 -0.72 21.71 2.01
N HIS A 177 -0.21 22.48 2.97
CA HIS A 177 1.08 23.15 2.87
C HIS A 177 2.00 22.73 4.02
N ASP A 178 3.27 22.54 3.71
CA ASP A 178 4.33 22.27 4.69
C ASP A 178 4.59 23.51 5.58
N ASN A 179 3.82 23.63 6.65
CA ASN A 179 3.82 24.78 7.56
C ASN A 179 3.51 24.33 9.00
N GLY A 180 3.45 25.29 9.93
CA GLY A 180 3.22 25.00 11.33
C GLY A 180 1.88 24.33 11.67
N TYR A 181 0.89 24.33 10.76
CA TYR A 181 -0.35 23.58 10.98
C TYR A 181 -0.14 22.07 11.01
N ASN A 182 0.92 21.57 10.36
CA ASN A 182 1.28 20.15 10.33
C ASN A 182 2.15 19.72 11.52
N ALA A 183 2.20 20.49 12.61
CA ALA A 183 3.12 20.23 13.72
C ALA A 183 2.91 18.84 14.35
N GLU A 184 1.66 18.43 14.52
CA GLU A 184 1.31 17.13 15.07
C GLU A 184 1.65 16.02 14.08
N ALA A 185 1.16 16.11 12.84
CA ALA A 185 1.51 15.19 11.77
C ALA A 185 3.03 14.99 11.62
N TYR A 186 3.81 16.08 11.63
CA TYR A 186 5.27 16.03 11.51
C TYR A 186 5.92 15.34 12.72
N TYR A 187 5.42 15.62 13.93
CA TYR A 187 5.88 14.94 15.14
C TYR A 187 5.59 13.43 15.07
N GLN A 188 4.41 13.02 14.62
CA GLN A 188 4.04 11.61 14.47
C GLN A 188 4.92 10.91 13.43
N TYR A 189 5.16 11.53 12.28
CA TYR A 189 6.12 11.06 11.28
C TYR A 189 7.50 10.79 11.91
N MET A 190 8.05 11.76 12.64
CA MET A 190 9.35 11.59 13.27
C MET A 190 9.34 10.49 14.33
N ASN A 191 8.27 10.41 15.12
CA ASN A 191 8.07 9.37 16.13
C ASN A 191 8.06 7.97 15.51
N ASP A 192 7.32 7.77 14.42
CA ASP A 192 7.20 6.48 13.74
C ASP A 192 8.54 6.00 13.18
N VAL A 193 9.30 6.89 12.53
CA VAL A 193 10.65 6.56 12.02
C VAL A 193 11.59 6.22 13.19
N ILE A 194 11.56 6.99 14.27
CA ILE A 194 12.40 6.73 15.45
C ILE A 194 12.05 5.40 16.11
N LEU A 195 10.76 5.09 16.27
CA LEU A 195 10.29 3.82 16.82
C LEU A 195 10.72 2.66 15.94
N TYR A 196 10.57 2.78 14.62
CA TYR A 196 11.05 1.78 13.67
C TYR A 196 12.55 1.53 13.82
N LEU A 197 13.37 2.59 13.77
CA LEU A 197 14.83 2.47 13.90
C LEU A 197 15.26 1.88 15.24
N CYS A 198 14.58 2.26 16.33
CA CYS A 198 14.82 1.67 17.64
C CYS A 198 14.42 0.18 17.70
N SER A 199 13.31 -0.19 17.08
CA SER A 199 12.81 -1.58 17.07
C SER A 199 13.78 -2.55 16.37
N ILE A 200 14.52 -2.08 15.38
CA ILE A 200 15.58 -2.85 14.70
C ILE A 200 16.96 -2.68 15.35
N GLY A 201 17.04 -2.03 16.51
CA GLY A 201 18.27 -1.83 17.29
C GLY A 201 19.21 -0.74 16.76
N ASN A 202 18.78 0.06 15.79
CA ASN A 202 19.61 1.09 15.15
C ASN A 202 19.46 2.48 15.79
N LYS A 203 19.76 2.58 17.08
CA LYS A 203 19.68 3.86 17.84
C LYS A 203 20.61 4.94 17.28
N ALA A 204 21.74 4.56 16.68
CA ALA A 204 22.68 5.51 16.10
C ALA A 204 22.04 6.27 14.93
N GLU A 205 21.33 5.55 14.05
CA GLU A 205 20.56 6.16 12.97
C GLU A 205 19.38 6.97 13.50
N ALA A 206 18.66 6.48 14.51
CA ALA A 206 17.57 7.24 15.13
C ALA A 206 18.04 8.61 15.66
N ASN A 207 19.23 8.68 16.27
CA ASN A 207 19.81 9.96 16.71
C ASN A 207 20.23 10.85 15.53
N ARG A 208 20.78 10.28 14.44
CA ARG A 208 21.10 11.05 13.22
C ARG A 208 19.85 11.64 12.60
N PHE A 209 18.80 10.83 12.45
CA PHE A 209 17.49 11.23 11.97
C PHE A 209 16.92 12.36 12.84
N LEU A 210 16.84 12.18 14.16
CA LEU A 210 16.34 13.20 15.08
C LEU A 210 17.07 14.54 14.91
N ASN A 211 18.40 14.52 14.88
CA ASN A 211 19.20 15.74 14.77
C ASN A 211 19.01 16.47 13.43
N HIS A 212 18.75 15.73 12.36
CA HIS A 212 18.51 16.30 11.05
C HIS A 212 17.12 16.92 10.94
N TYR A 213 16.08 16.16 11.30
CA TYR A 213 14.69 16.51 11.00
C TYR A 213 14.03 17.40 12.04
N VAL A 214 14.52 17.42 13.29
CA VAL A 214 13.91 18.25 14.35
C VAL A 214 14.04 19.75 14.05
N TYR A 215 14.97 20.14 13.18
CA TYR A 215 15.13 21.53 12.73
C TYR A 215 13.87 22.08 12.04
N TRP A 216 13.03 21.22 11.47
CA TRP A 216 11.75 21.63 10.91
C TRP A 216 10.88 22.40 11.92
N PHE A 217 10.87 21.98 13.20
CA PHE A 217 10.13 22.69 14.25
C PHE A 217 10.69 24.09 14.53
N ASP A 218 12.01 24.26 14.48
CA ASP A 218 12.62 25.59 14.63
C ASP A 218 12.16 26.52 13.51
N VAL A 219 12.16 26.02 12.27
CA VAL A 219 11.77 26.81 11.09
C VAL A 219 10.27 27.10 11.05
N LYS A 220 9.43 26.11 11.33
CA LYS A 220 7.98 26.16 11.06
C LYS A 220 7.14 26.47 12.29
N ILE A 221 7.69 26.36 13.49
CA ILE A 221 6.97 26.59 14.75
C ILE A 221 7.61 27.73 15.54
N ASP A 222 8.88 27.60 15.90
CA ASP A 222 9.54 28.55 16.81
C ASP A 222 9.66 29.93 16.16
N ASN A 223 10.06 29.97 14.89
CA ASN A 223 10.25 31.19 14.11
C ASN A 223 9.03 31.62 13.26
N ASP A 224 7.93 30.86 13.29
CA ASP A 224 6.71 31.20 12.55
C ASP A 224 5.75 32.04 13.40
N SER A 225 5.09 32.98 12.73
CA SER A 225 3.89 33.70 13.20
C SER A 225 2.69 32.80 13.47
N TYR A 226 2.76 31.52 13.08
CA TYR A 226 1.80 30.47 13.43
C TYR A 226 1.43 30.52 14.92
N TYR A 227 0.13 30.64 15.19
CA TYR A 227 -0.44 30.69 16.53
C TYR A 227 -1.49 29.59 16.68
N SER A 228 -1.21 28.66 17.58
CA SER A 228 -2.12 27.61 18.04
C SER A 228 -1.95 27.47 19.55
N THR A 229 -3.02 27.11 20.26
CA THR A 229 -2.95 26.76 21.69
C THR A 229 -2.06 25.55 21.94
N GLU A 230 -1.83 24.72 20.93
CA GLU A 230 -0.99 23.52 21.00
C GLU A 230 0.46 23.78 20.63
N LYS A 231 0.77 24.95 20.04
CA LYS A 231 2.13 25.37 19.67
C LYS A 231 3.19 25.06 20.74
N PRO A 232 2.97 25.33 22.05
CA PRO A 232 3.97 25.03 23.09
C PRO A 232 4.39 23.55 23.16
N GLN A 233 3.55 22.63 22.69
CA GLN A 233 3.83 21.19 22.70
C GLN A 233 4.79 20.74 21.59
N PHE A 234 4.93 21.57 20.55
CA PHE A 234 5.69 21.30 19.33
C PHE A 234 6.84 22.29 19.10
N LEU A 235 7.20 23.08 20.13
CA LEU A 235 8.45 23.85 20.10
C LEU A 235 9.64 22.92 19.85
N CYS A 236 10.66 23.38 19.12
CA CYS A 236 11.78 22.54 18.69
C CYS A 236 12.44 21.77 19.84
N ASP A 237 12.77 22.46 20.94
CA ASP A 237 13.38 21.83 22.11
C ASP A 237 12.45 20.86 22.85
N VAL A 238 11.14 21.14 22.84
CA VAL A 238 10.12 20.27 23.45
C VAL A 238 9.98 18.98 22.63
N ALA A 239 9.84 19.10 21.31
CA ALA A 239 9.77 17.97 20.38
C ALA A 239 11.05 17.12 20.47
N ARG A 240 12.22 17.75 20.41
CA ARG A 240 13.53 17.08 20.57
C ARG A 240 13.59 16.29 21.86
N GLY A 241 13.23 16.92 22.98
CA GLY A 241 13.27 16.28 24.30
C GLY A 241 12.33 15.08 24.41
N LYS A 242 11.13 15.15 23.82
CA LYS A 242 10.19 14.02 23.78
C LYS A 242 10.73 12.85 22.96
N LEU A 243 11.18 13.11 21.73
CA LEU A 243 11.70 12.08 20.81
C LEU A 243 13.00 11.46 21.32
N GLN A 244 13.91 12.25 21.92
CA GLN A 244 15.13 11.72 22.52
C GLN A 244 14.85 10.76 23.69
N ARG A 245 13.82 11.03 24.50
CA ARG A 245 13.42 10.12 25.58
C ARG A 245 12.98 8.75 25.03
N ILE A 246 12.32 8.72 23.88
CA ILE A 246 11.94 7.47 23.21
C ILE A 246 13.19 6.67 22.84
N ILE A 247 14.16 7.30 22.16
CA ILE A 247 15.43 6.65 21.78
C ILE A 247 16.17 6.08 23.00
N ASN A 248 16.15 6.80 24.12
CA ASN A 248 16.82 6.39 25.35
C ASN A 248 16.10 5.27 26.12
N THR A 249 14.81 5.02 25.83
CA THR A 249 13.99 4.02 26.55
C THR A 249 14.07 2.63 25.93
N TYR A 250 14.17 2.56 24.60
CA TYR A 250 14.58 1.33 23.89
C TYR A 250 16.01 0.97 24.26
#